data_AF-A0A0B1Y610-F1
#
_entry.id   AF-A0A0B1Y610-F1
#
_cell.length_a   1.000
_cell.length_b   1.000
_cell.length_c   1.000
_cell.angle_alpha   90.00
_cell.angle_beta   90.00
_cell.angle_gamma   90.00
#
_symmetry.space_group_name_H-M   'P 1'
#
loop_
_entity.id
_entity.type
_entity.pdbx_description
1 polymer ?
#
loop_
_entity_poly.entity_id
_entity_poly.type
_entity_poly.pdbx_seq_one_letter_code
_entity_poly.pdbx_strand_id
1 'polypeptide(L)'
;MRWCAALLLALALGGCAEQRIRDEASHQLGAGAYEDSLATLDAGIAQYPESATLRVARRTTQDAVADKLLQQAGKELNTGKRTAAQATLRRLLDIEPQNDHALALLQAIKRDEQNATALELSKQKTGSGSLVTAKGSNRHRRLAQALLAPIAFI
;
A
#
# COMPACT_ATOMS: atom_id res chain seq x y z
N MET A 1 -56.85 -8.99 -8.13
CA MET A 1 -56.34 -7.85 -8.94
C MET A 1 -56.04 -6.59 -8.13
N ARG A 2 -56.91 -6.11 -7.23
CA ARG A 2 -56.67 -4.89 -6.42
C ARG A 2 -55.39 -4.93 -5.55
N TRP A 3 -55.03 -6.11 -5.05
CA TRP A 3 -53.84 -6.32 -4.22
C TRP A 3 -52.53 -6.33 -5.02
N CYS A 4 -52.56 -6.82 -6.26
CA CYS A 4 -51.39 -6.78 -7.16
C CYS A 4 -51.04 -5.34 -7.55
N ALA A 5 -52.06 -4.49 -7.79
CA ALA A 5 -51.85 -3.07 -8.08
C ALA A 5 -51.26 -2.33 -6.87
N ALA A 6 -51.71 -2.64 -5.65
CA ALA A 6 -51.15 -2.06 -4.43
C ALA A 6 -49.69 -2.48 -4.19
N LEU A 7 -49.35 -3.76 -4.43
CA LEU A 7 -47.96 -4.26 -4.34
C LEU A 7 -47.04 -3.60 -5.37
N LEU A 8 -47.48 -3.49 -6.63
CA LEU A 8 -46.69 -2.84 -7.68
C LEU A 8 -46.45 -1.35 -7.38
N LEU A 9 -47.44 -0.66 -6.81
CA LEU A 9 -47.29 0.73 -6.42
C LEU A 9 -46.30 0.88 -5.25
N ALA A 10 -46.36 0.00 -4.25
CA ALA A 10 -45.40 0.01 -3.13
C ALA A 10 -43.95 -0.24 -3.59
N LEU A 11 -43.73 -1.19 -4.52
CA LEU A 11 -42.41 -1.42 -5.11
C LEU A 11 -41.90 -0.23 -5.93
N ALA A 12 -42.79 0.45 -6.66
CA ALA A 12 -42.42 1.62 -7.45
C ALA A 12 -41.95 2.79 -6.57
N LEU A 13 -42.58 3.01 -5.41
CA LEU A 13 -42.16 4.07 -4.48
C LEU A 13 -40.85 3.74 -3.74
N GLY A 14 -40.63 2.47 -3.37
CA GLY A 14 -39.37 2.03 -2.74
C GLY A 14 -38.16 2.24 -3.68
N GLY A 15 -38.33 1.94 -4.97
CA GLY A 15 -37.26 2.13 -5.97
C GLY A 15 -36.81 3.58 -6.14
N CYS A 16 -37.71 4.57 -6.02
CA CYS A 16 -37.34 5.98 -6.17
C CYS A 16 -36.47 6.50 -5.00
N ALA A 17 -36.73 6.03 -3.78
CA ALA A 17 -35.94 6.41 -2.62
C ALA A 17 -34.54 5.78 -2.65
N GLU A 18 -34.46 4.48 -2.97
CA GLU A 18 -33.20 3.77 -3.16
C GLU A 18 -32.36 4.38 -4.29
N GLN A 19 -33.00 4.73 -5.41
CA GLN A 19 -32.32 5.33 -6.55
C GLN A 19 -31.67 6.67 -6.17
N ARG A 20 -32.37 7.52 -5.43
CA ARG A 20 -31.81 8.79 -4.94
C ARG A 20 -30.57 8.58 -4.09
N ILE A 21 -30.59 7.59 -3.18
CA ILE A 21 -29.44 7.29 -2.31
C ILE A 21 -28.24 6.84 -3.14
N ARG A 22 -28.47 5.98 -4.14
CA ARG A 22 -27.41 5.48 -5.04
C ARG A 22 -26.82 6.60 -5.89
N ASP A 23 -27.66 7.50 -6.40
CA ASP A 23 -27.21 8.62 -7.22
C ASP A 23 -26.38 9.61 -6.40
N GLU A 24 -26.79 9.91 -5.16
CA GLU A 24 -26.03 10.75 -4.24
C GLU A 24 -24.68 10.12 -3.88
N ALA A 25 -24.66 8.83 -3.52
CA ALA A 25 -23.41 8.12 -3.24
C ALA A 25 -22.47 8.09 -4.46
N SER A 26 -23.03 7.93 -5.67
CA SER A 26 -22.25 7.95 -6.91
C SER A 26 -21.66 9.32 -7.19
N HIS A 27 -22.41 10.39 -6.90
CA HIS A 27 -21.93 11.77 -7.00
C HIS A 27 -20.78 12.03 -6.03
N GLN A 28 -20.91 11.62 -4.76
CA GLN A 28 -19.87 11.74 -3.75
C GLN A 28 -18.59 10.96 -4.13
N LEU A 29 -18.74 9.75 -4.65
CA LEU A 29 -17.63 8.94 -5.17
C LEU A 29 -16.90 9.67 -6.30
N GLY A 30 -17.65 10.24 -7.25
CA GLY A 30 -17.11 11.04 -8.36
C GLY A 30 -16.39 12.31 -7.91
N ALA A 31 -16.85 12.93 -6.83
CA ALA A 31 -16.26 14.12 -6.23
C ALA A 31 -15.00 13.85 -5.38
N GLY A 32 -14.66 12.58 -5.12
CA GLY A 32 -13.55 12.19 -4.25
C GLY A 32 -13.92 12.12 -2.76
N ALA A 33 -15.20 12.30 -2.41
CA ALA A 33 -15.74 12.17 -1.06
C ALA A 33 -16.06 10.69 -0.77
N TYR A 34 -15.01 9.88 -0.67
CA TYR A 34 -15.10 8.42 -0.61
C TYR A 34 -15.82 7.91 0.64
N GLU A 35 -15.51 8.47 1.81
CA GLU A 35 -16.12 8.09 3.08
C GLU A 35 -17.59 8.50 3.13
N ASP A 36 -17.91 9.70 2.63
CA ASP A 36 -19.28 10.18 2.57
C ASP A 36 -20.12 9.28 1.67
N SER A 37 -19.56 8.85 0.52
CA SER A 37 -20.21 7.91 -0.39
C SER A 37 -20.57 6.59 0.29
N LEU A 38 -19.62 6.01 1.04
CA LEU A 38 -19.84 4.78 1.79
C LEU A 38 -20.84 5.00 2.94
N ALA A 39 -20.73 6.11 3.67
CA ALA A 39 -21.64 6.45 4.76
C ALA A 39 -23.08 6.66 4.26
N THR A 40 -23.26 7.27 3.10
CA THR A 40 -24.57 7.45 2.46
C THR A 40 -25.21 6.10 2.12
N LEU A 41 -24.43 5.15 1.60
CA LEU A 41 -24.92 3.80 1.32
C LEU A 41 -25.21 3.01 2.60
N ASP A 42 -24.37 3.13 3.63
CA ASP A 42 -24.58 2.51 4.94
C ASP A 42 -25.86 3.02 5.62
N ALA A 43 -26.09 4.34 5.57
CA ALA A 43 -27.34 4.94 6.04
C ALA A 43 -28.55 4.46 5.24
N GLY A 44 -28.41 4.30 3.93
CA GLY A 44 -29.45 3.72 3.06
C GLY A 44 -29.77 2.28 3.40
N ILE A 45 -28.75 1.44 3.63
CA ILE A 45 -28.92 0.03 4.02
C ILE A 45 -29.58 -0.06 5.40
N ALA A 46 -29.25 0.83 6.33
CA ALA A 46 -29.92 0.88 7.63
C ALA A 46 -31.42 1.22 7.51
N GLN A 47 -31.80 2.04 6.52
CA GLN A 47 -33.19 2.38 6.24
C GLN A 47 -33.93 1.29 5.46
N TYR A 48 -33.24 0.59 4.55
CA TYR A 48 -33.80 -0.44 3.67
C TYR A 48 -32.96 -1.74 3.74
N PRO A 49 -33.01 -2.48 4.85
CA PRO A 49 -32.14 -3.65 5.07
C PRO A 49 -32.42 -4.79 4.10
N GLU A 50 -33.65 -4.92 3.59
CA GLU A 50 -34.03 -5.90 2.58
C GLU A 50 -33.43 -5.62 1.19
N SER A 51 -33.02 -4.38 0.94
CA SER A 51 -32.56 -3.91 -0.36
C SER A 51 -31.25 -4.56 -0.80
N ALA A 52 -31.34 -5.54 -1.71
CA ALA A 52 -30.16 -6.15 -2.31
C ALA A 52 -29.38 -5.16 -3.20
N THR A 53 -30.08 -4.21 -3.82
CA THR A 53 -29.50 -3.19 -4.70
C THR A 53 -28.54 -2.27 -3.94
N LEU A 54 -28.92 -1.81 -2.74
CA LEU A 54 -28.06 -0.98 -1.90
C LEU A 54 -26.86 -1.74 -1.35
N ARG A 55 -27.02 -3.00 -0.95
CA ARG A 55 -25.90 -3.84 -0.49
C ARG A 55 -24.88 -4.09 -1.59
N VAL A 56 -25.35 -4.37 -2.82
CA VAL A 56 -24.47 -4.49 -3.99
C VAL A 56 -23.79 -3.16 -4.28
N ALA A 57 -24.54 -2.05 -4.30
CA ALA A 57 -23.98 -0.72 -4.54
C ALA A 57 -22.87 -0.39 -3.52
N ARG A 58 -23.11 -0.63 -2.23
CA ARG A 58 -22.11 -0.47 -1.16
C ARG A 58 -20.84 -1.26 -1.45
N ARG A 59 -20.96 -2.53 -1.83
CA ARG A 59 -19.79 -3.36 -2.13
C ARG A 59 -19.03 -2.86 -3.36
N THR A 60 -19.73 -2.51 -4.43
CA THR A 60 -19.10 -1.97 -5.65
C THR A 60 -18.42 -0.63 -5.40
N THR A 61 -19.01 0.23 -4.56
CA THR A 61 -18.40 1.51 -4.16
C THR A 61 -17.16 1.28 -3.32
N GLN A 62 -17.21 0.34 -2.38
CA GLN A 62 -16.08 -0.05 -1.54
C GLN A 62 -14.89 -0.51 -2.42
N ASP A 63 -15.13 -1.41 -3.36
CA ASP A 63 -14.09 -1.90 -4.28
C ASP A 63 -13.53 -0.73 -5.15
N ALA A 64 -14.39 0.16 -5.64
CA ALA A 64 -13.97 1.33 -6.41
C ALA A 64 -13.12 2.31 -5.60
N VAL A 65 -13.47 2.57 -4.34
CA VAL A 65 -12.68 3.40 -3.42
C VAL A 65 -11.32 2.76 -3.17
N ALA A 66 -11.30 1.44 -2.94
CA ALA A 66 -10.06 0.70 -2.74
C ALA A 66 -9.09 0.86 -3.92
N ASP A 67 -9.59 0.67 -5.14
CA ASP A 67 -8.80 0.86 -6.36
C ASP A 67 -8.26 2.29 -6.49
N LYS A 68 -9.07 3.32 -6.18
CA LYS A 68 -8.63 4.73 -6.24
C LYS A 68 -7.54 5.03 -5.23
N LEU A 69 -7.68 4.56 -3.99
CA LEU A 69 -6.68 4.77 -2.94
C LEU A 69 -5.38 4.02 -3.26
N LEU A 70 -5.45 2.80 -3.80
CA LEU A 70 -4.27 2.07 -4.26
C LEU A 70 -3.56 2.78 -5.41
N GLN A 71 -4.30 3.30 -6.40
CA GLN A 71 -3.73 4.10 -7.47
C GLN A 71 -3.07 5.38 -6.97
N GLN A 72 -3.68 6.05 -5.99
CA GLN A 72 -3.11 7.24 -5.37
C GLN A 72 -1.82 6.91 -4.62
N ALA A 73 -1.82 5.86 -3.78
CA ALA A 73 -0.63 5.41 -3.07
C ALA A 73 0.50 5.04 -4.04
N GLY A 74 0.19 4.36 -5.15
CA GLY A 74 1.17 4.06 -6.20
C GLY A 74 1.80 5.31 -6.81
N LYS A 75 1.00 6.36 -7.07
CA LYS A 75 1.51 7.66 -7.55
C LYS A 75 2.38 8.35 -6.51
N GLU A 76 2.00 8.31 -5.24
CA GLU A 76 2.76 8.89 -4.14
C GLU A 76 4.12 8.18 -3.99
N LEU A 77 4.15 6.85 -4.10
CA LEU A 77 5.39 6.08 -4.10
C LEU A 77 6.29 6.40 -5.29
N ASN A 78 5.73 6.46 -6.50
CA ASN A 78 6.48 6.80 -7.72
C ASN A 78 7.07 8.22 -7.69
N THR A 79 6.48 9.11 -6.90
CA THR A 79 6.97 10.48 -6.69
C THR A 79 7.83 10.64 -5.43
N GLY A 80 8.19 9.52 -4.77
CA GLY A 80 9.03 9.49 -3.57
C GLY A 80 8.32 9.94 -2.28
N LYS A 81 7.01 10.23 -2.32
CA LYS A 81 6.21 10.70 -1.19
C LYS A 81 5.77 9.53 -0.29
N ARG A 82 6.73 8.82 0.29
CA ARG A 82 6.47 7.61 1.11
C ARG A 82 5.53 7.86 2.28
N THR A 83 5.66 8.98 2.98
CA THR A 83 4.76 9.32 4.11
C THR A 83 3.31 9.54 3.67
N ALA A 84 3.10 10.18 2.51
CA ALA A 84 1.77 10.36 1.94
C ALA A 84 1.17 8.99 1.54
N ALA A 85 1.96 8.15 0.88
CA ALA A 85 1.56 6.78 0.52
C ALA A 85 1.14 5.96 1.74
N GLN A 86 1.90 6.03 2.85
CA GLN A 86 1.53 5.36 4.10
C GLN A 86 0.19 5.86 4.65
N ALA A 87 -0.08 7.18 4.60
CA ALA A 87 -1.34 7.75 5.05
C ALA A 87 -2.51 7.26 4.18
N THR A 88 -2.34 7.27 2.85
CA THR A 88 -3.34 6.77 1.89
C THR A 88 -3.63 5.29 2.09
N LEU A 89 -2.60 4.46 2.32
CA LEU A 89 -2.77 3.03 2.57
C LEU A 89 -3.42 2.72 3.92
N ARG A 90 -3.14 3.53 4.96
CA ARG A 90 -3.83 3.39 6.26
C ARG A 90 -5.31 3.72 6.14
N ARG A 91 -5.65 4.80 5.42
CA ARG A 91 -7.03 5.17 5.11
C ARG A 91 -7.77 4.05 4.37
N LEU A 92 -7.09 3.36 3.45
CA LEU A 92 -7.65 2.17 2.81
C LEU A 92 -7.89 1.03 3.82
N LEU A 93 -6.98 0.78 4.75
CA LEU A 93 -7.15 -0.26 5.77
C LEU A 93 -8.25 0.06 6.79
N ASP A 94 -8.58 1.33 7.00
CA ASP A 94 -9.74 1.73 7.82
C ASP A 94 -11.06 1.32 7.15
N ILE A 95 -11.09 1.28 5.81
CA ILE A 95 -12.25 0.85 5.00
C ILE A 95 -12.24 -0.67 4.81
N GLU A 96 -11.07 -1.23 4.48
CA GLU A 96 -10.85 -2.64 4.18
C GLU A 96 -9.69 -3.21 5.02
N PRO A 97 -9.94 -3.63 6.27
CA PRO A 97 -8.88 -4.09 7.16
C PRO A 97 -8.11 -5.32 6.65
N GLN A 98 -8.73 -6.10 5.77
CA GLN A 98 -8.19 -7.35 5.22
C GLN A 98 -7.65 -7.17 3.79
N ASN A 99 -7.33 -5.94 3.37
CA ASN A 99 -6.77 -5.71 2.04
C ASN A 99 -5.28 -6.10 2.01
N ASP A 100 -5.01 -7.32 1.54
CA ASP A 100 -3.65 -7.89 1.45
C ASP A 100 -2.69 -7.02 0.64
N HIS A 101 -3.18 -6.36 -0.41
CA HIS A 101 -2.35 -5.49 -1.26
C HIS A 101 -1.90 -4.23 -0.50
N ALA A 102 -2.80 -3.61 0.27
CA ALA A 102 -2.45 -2.46 1.10
C ALA A 102 -1.45 -2.83 2.21
N LEU A 103 -1.64 -3.99 2.86
CA LEU A 103 -0.71 -4.51 3.86
C LEU A 103 0.68 -4.80 3.27
N ALA A 104 0.73 -5.44 2.09
CA ALA A 104 1.97 -5.74 1.40
C ALA A 104 2.74 -4.46 1.02
N LEU A 105 2.06 -3.43 0.53
CA LEU A 105 2.68 -2.13 0.21
C LEU A 105 3.23 -1.44 1.46
N LEU A 106 2.49 -1.42 2.57
CA LEU A 106 3.01 -0.86 3.83
C LEU A 106 4.25 -1.61 4.33
N GLN A 107 4.26 -2.94 4.23
CA GLN A 107 5.44 -3.73 4.58
C GLN A 107 6.64 -3.44 3.66
N ALA A 108 6.41 -3.26 2.36
CA ALA A 108 7.46 -2.89 1.42
C ALA A 108 8.09 -1.53 1.78
N ILE A 109 7.27 -0.51 2.06
CA ILE A 109 7.76 0.82 2.47
C ILE A 109 8.60 0.71 3.75
N LYS A 110 8.15 -0.06 4.74
CA LYS A 110 8.90 -0.27 6.00
C LYS A 110 10.25 -0.93 5.76
N ARG A 111 10.32 -1.93 4.87
CA ARG A 111 11.60 -2.59 4.51
C ARG A 111 12.55 -1.63 3.81
N ASP A 112 12.05 -0.80 2.91
CA ASP A 112 12.86 0.21 2.22
C ASP A 112 13.47 1.23 3.20
N GLU A 113 12.70 1.69 4.19
CA GLU A 113 13.19 2.58 5.24
C GLU A 113 14.30 1.92 6.07
N GLN A 114 14.11 0.66 6.47
CA GLN A 114 15.12 -0.10 7.21
C GLN A 114 16.41 -0.28 6.39
N ASN A 115 16.29 -0.63 5.11
CA ASN A 115 17.44 -0.78 4.22
C ASN A 115 18.21 0.53 4.04
N ALA A 116 17.49 1.66 3.89
CA ALA A 116 18.12 2.97 3.78
C ALA A 116 18.95 3.30 5.04
N THR A 117 18.42 3.04 6.23
CA THR A 117 19.16 3.27 7.48
C THR A 117 20.40 2.37 7.63
N ALA A 118 20.33 1.10 7.22
CA ALA A 118 21.46 0.17 7.27
C ALA A 118 22.60 0.56 6.33
N LEU A 119 22.27 1.11 5.16
CA LEU A 119 23.25 1.62 4.20
C LEU A 119 23.97 2.85 4.75
N GLU A 120 23.26 3.78 5.40
CA GLU A 120 23.89 4.95 6.03
C GLU A 120 24.84 4.57 7.17
N LEU A 121 24.46 3.60 8.02
CA LEU A 121 25.35 3.06 9.06
C LEU A 121 26.60 2.39 8.47
N SER A 122 26.45 1.67 7.36
CA SER A 122 27.58 1.00 6.68
C SER A 122 28.54 2.01 6.05
N LYS A 123 28.02 3.08 5.44
CA LYS A 123 28.83 4.20 4.93
C LYS A 123 29.61 4.88 6.06
N GLN A 124 29.00 5.11 7.21
CA GLN A 124 29.69 5.71 8.36
C GLN A 124 30.82 4.81 8.88
N LYS A 125 30.57 3.51 9.05
CA LYS A 125 31.61 2.55 9.50
C LYS A 125 32.75 2.39 8.51
N THR A 126 32.47 2.49 7.21
CA THR A 126 33.49 2.37 6.14
C THR A 126 34.29 3.67 6.01
N GLY A 127 33.65 4.84 6.18
CA GLY A 127 34.32 6.14 6.24
C GLY A 127 35.22 6.32 7.47
N SER A 128 34.86 5.72 8.62
CA SER A 128 35.71 5.67 9.82
C SER A 128 36.77 4.55 9.80
N GLY A 129 36.69 3.62 8.85
CA GLY A 129 37.48 2.38 8.83
C GLY A 129 38.65 2.34 7.84
N SER A 130 38.82 3.34 6.97
CA SER A 130 39.80 3.26 5.86
C SER A 130 41.06 4.13 5.99
N LEU A 131 41.28 4.84 7.11
CA LEU A 131 42.54 5.56 7.34
C LEU A 131 43.58 4.79 8.18
N VAL A 132 43.26 3.59 8.68
CA VAL A 132 44.21 2.75 9.44
C VAL A 132 44.27 1.35 8.85
N THR A 133 44.78 1.22 7.62
CA THR A 133 45.69 0.13 7.23
C THR A 133 46.51 0.54 5.99
N ALA A 134 47.12 1.72 6.00
CA ALA A 134 48.16 2.09 5.02
C ALA A 134 49.59 1.77 5.51
N LYS A 135 49.76 0.88 6.52
CA LYS A 135 51.08 0.50 7.00
C LYS A 135 51.19 -0.99 7.29
N GLY A 136 51.87 -1.70 6.38
CA GLY A 136 52.67 -2.86 6.75
C GLY A 136 52.15 -4.26 6.40
N SER A 137 51.56 -4.50 5.22
CA SER A 137 51.48 -5.88 4.70
C SER A 137 52.68 -6.16 3.78
N ASN A 138 53.87 -6.24 4.38
CA ASN A 138 55.10 -6.70 3.74
C ASN A 138 55.55 -8.03 4.38
N ARG A 139 54.70 -9.06 4.33
CA ARG A 139 54.97 -10.40 4.90
C ARG A 139 54.90 -11.55 3.89
N HIS A 140 55.14 -11.29 2.60
CA HIS A 140 55.19 -12.38 1.60
C HIS A 140 56.45 -12.41 0.72
N ARG A 141 57.45 -11.54 0.95
CA ARG A 141 58.71 -11.55 0.17
C ARG A 141 59.88 -12.33 0.79
N ARG A 142 59.65 -13.14 1.84
CA ARG A 142 60.73 -13.92 2.50
C ARG A 142 60.77 -15.42 2.20
N LEU A 143 59.86 -15.97 1.40
CA LEU A 143 59.87 -17.40 1.08
C LEU A 143 60.40 -17.75 -0.32
N ALA A 144 60.72 -16.75 -1.16
CA ALA A 144 61.15 -16.98 -2.54
C ALA A 144 62.68 -16.88 -2.77
N GLN A 145 63.51 -16.74 -1.72
CA GLN A 145 64.95 -16.46 -1.89
C GLN A 145 65.88 -17.39 -1.11
N ALA A 146 65.44 -18.61 -0.80
CA ALA A 146 66.27 -19.60 -0.10
C ALA A 146 66.36 -20.97 -0.78
N LEU A 147 65.85 -21.14 -2.01
CA LEU A 147 65.91 -22.43 -2.72
C LEU A 147 66.44 -22.33 -4.15
N LEU A 148 67.37 -21.40 -4.39
CA LEU A 148 68.10 -21.37 -5.65
C LEU A 148 69.52 -20.84 -5.44
N ALA A 149 70.44 -21.73 -5.04
CA ALA A 149 71.84 -21.62 -5.41
C ALA A 149 72.52 -23.01 -5.39
N PRO A 150 73.49 -23.25 -6.28
CA PRO A 150 73.88 -24.56 -6.78
C PRO A 150 75.24 -25.05 -6.25
N ILE A 151 75.50 -26.35 -6.40
CA ILE A 151 76.75 -27.03 -6.80
C ILE A 151 78.09 -26.37 -6.41
N ALA A 152 78.92 -27.09 -5.62
CA ALA A 152 80.35 -27.44 -5.89
C ALA A 152 81.27 -27.46 -4.64
N PHE A 153 82.18 -28.45 -4.60
CA PHE A 153 83.54 -28.44 -3.99
C PHE A 153 83.60 -28.43 -2.43
N ILE A 154 84.32 -29.27 -1.69
CA ILE A 154 85.51 -30.14 -1.84
C ILE A 154 85.32 -31.37 -0.95
#